data_AF-A0A964XTF5-F1
#
_entry.id   AF-A0A964XTF5-F1
#
_cell.length_a   1.000
_cell.length_b   1.000
_cell.length_c   1.000
_cell.angle_alpha   90.00
_cell.angle_beta   90.00
_cell.angle_gamma   90.00
#
_symmetry.space_group_name_H-M   'P 1'
#
loop_
_entity.id
_entity.type
_entity.pdbx_description
1 polymer ?
#
loop_
_entity_poly.entity_id
_entity_poly.type
_entity_poly.pdbx_seq_one_letter_code
_entity_poly.pdbx_strand_id
1 'polypeptide(L)' 'RVHTRSQLLDKVWGDHVFIEERTVDVHIKRLRESLGKAGVMVETVRGTGYRLTAQVTRTT' A
#
# COMPACT_ATOMS: atom_id res chain seq x y z
N ARG A 1 -0.36 7.41 9.00
CA ARG A 1 -1.77 6.93 9.10
C ARG A 1 -1.91 5.63 8.31
N VAL A 2 -2.77 4.69 8.74
CA VAL A 2 -3.06 3.45 7.99
C VAL A 2 -4.23 3.66 7.04
N HIS A 3 -4.15 3.10 5.84
CA HIS A 3 -5.22 3.06 4.84
C HIS A 3 -5.60 1.61 4.53
N THR A 4 -6.90 1.30 4.53
CA THR A 4 -7.40 -0.02 4.11
C THR A 4 -7.30 -0.18 2.60
N ARG A 5 -7.44 -1.40 2.08
CA ARG A 5 -7.45 -1.66 0.63
C ARG A 5 -8.61 -0.95 -0.04
N SER A 6 -9.80 -1.05 0.52
CA SER A 6 -11.00 -0.34 0.07
C SER A 6 -10.76 1.18 0.03
N GLN A 7 -10.19 1.77 1.09
CA GLN A 7 -9.85 3.21 1.09
C GLN A 7 -8.83 3.59 0.00
N LEU A 8 -7.91 2.70 -0.36
CA LEU A 8 -6.95 2.95 -1.44
C LEU A 8 -7.60 2.78 -2.81
N LEU A 9 -8.51 1.81 -2.97
CA LEU A 9 -9.31 1.64 -4.19
C LEU A 9 -10.13 2.90 -4.48
N ASP A 10 -10.96 3.30 -3.52
CA ASP A 10 -11.89 4.43 -3.66
C ASP A 10 -11.14 5.72 -4.02
N LYS A 11 -9.95 5.94 -3.44
CA LYS A 11 -9.17 7.16 -3.66
C LYS A 11 -8.39 7.21 -4.97
N VAL A 12 -7.97 6.06 -5.50
CA VAL A 12 -7.07 6.01 -6.65
C VAL A 12 -7.83 5.71 -7.94
N TRP A 13 -8.86 4.86 -7.88
CA TRP A 13 -9.67 4.47 -9.04
C TRP A 13 -11.08 5.04 -9.02
N GLY A 14 -11.61 5.38 -7.84
CA GLY A 14 -12.98 5.88 -7.70
C GLY A 14 -14.04 4.80 -7.85
N ASP A 15 -15.30 5.19 -7.63
CA ASP A 15 -16.45 4.27 -7.50
C ASP A 15 -16.87 3.63 -8.84
N HIS A 16 -16.30 4.08 -9.96
CA HIS A 16 -16.71 3.67 -11.31
C HIS A 16 -15.90 2.48 -11.85
N VAL A 17 -14.95 1.94 -11.06
CA VAL A 17 -14.11 0.82 -11.50
C VAL A 17 -14.30 -0.37 -10.57
N PHE A 18 -14.83 -1.46 -11.12
CA PHE A 18 -14.99 -2.72 -10.40
C PHE A 18 -13.64 -3.45 -10.33
N ILE A 19 -12.86 -3.12 -9.30
CA ILE A 19 -11.55 -3.72 -9.05
C ILE A 19 -11.56 -4.37 -7.67
N GLU A 20 -11.04 -5.59 -7.58
CA GLU A 20 -10.89 -6.27 -6.30
C GLU A 20 -9.82 -5.65 -5.41
N GLU A 21 -10.00 -5.73 -4.10
CA GLU A 21 -8.99 -5.31 -3.11
C GLU A 21 -7.62 -5.96 -3.30
N ARG A 22 -7.58 -7.17 -3.88
CA ARG A 22 -6.32 -7.89 -4.21
C ARG A 22 -5.48 -7.16 -5.25
N THR A 23 -6.09 -6.35 -6.10
CA THR A 23 -5.36 -5.54 -7.08
C THR A 23 -4.49 -4.49 -6.39
N VAL A 24 -4.94 -3.95 -5.25
CA VAL A 24 -4.13 -3.04 -4.42
C VAL A 24 -2.82 -3.70 -4.01
N ASP A 25 -2.85 -4.99 -3.66
CA ASP A 25 -1.64 -5.73 -3.26
C ASP A 25 -0.60 -5.76 -4.40
N VAL A 26 -1.05 -5.98 -5.64
CA VAL A 26 -0.20 -5.98 -6.85
C VAL A 26 0.39 -4.60 -7.08
N HIS A 27 -0.42 -3.54 -6.97
CA HIS A 27 0.07 -2.17 -7.15
C HIS A 27 1.05 -1.76 -6.04
N ILE A 28 0.82 -2.16 -4.80
CA ILE A 28 1.78 -1.91 -3.70
C ILE A 28 3.09 -2.65 -3.94
N LYS A 29 3.05 -3.91 -4.42
CA LYS A 29 4.26 -4.65 -4.77
C LYS A 29 5.08 -3.91 -5.83
N ARG A 30 4.45 -3.53 -6.94
CA ARG A 30 5.10 -2.79 -8.03
C ARG A 30 5.61 -1.42 -7.59
N LEU A 31 4.85 -0.72 -6.74
CA LEU A 31 5.27 0.55 -6.17
C LEU A 31 6.55 0.39 -5.35
N ARG A 32 6.62 -0.64 -4.48
CA ARG A 32 7.83 -0.91 -3.70
C ARG A 32 9.04 -1.20 -4.59
N GLU A 33 8.85 -2.00 -5.63
CA GLU A 33 9.89 -2.30 -6.62
C GLU A 33 10.38 -1.02 -7.31
N SER A 34 9.46 -0.16 -7.76
CA SER A 34 9.79 1.12 -8.41
C SER A 34 10.48 2.12 -7.48
N LEU A 35 10.21 2.07 -6.17
CA LEU A 35 10.83 2.94 -5.17
C LEU A 35 12.23 2.45 -4.73
N GLY A 36 12.62 1.24 -5.12
CA GLY A 36 13.90 0.64 -4.73
C GLY A 36 14.10 0.63 -3.21
N LYS A 37 15.20 1.22 -2.73
CA LYS A 37 15.51 1.29 -1.29
C LYS A 37 14.43 1.99 -0.48
N ALA A 38 13.71 2.96 -1.07
CA ALA A 38 12.63 3.67 -0.39
C ALA A 38 11.34 2.82 -0.28
N GLY A 39 11.24 1.69 -0.99
CA GLY A 39 10.08 0.79 -0.91
C GLY A 39 9.81 0.27 0.51
N VAL A 40 10.83 0.22 1.37
CA VAL A 40 10.71 -0.14 2.80
C VAL A 40 9.83 0.83 3.59
N MET A 41 9.63 2.06 3.09
CA MET A 41 8.76 3.05 3.72
C MET A 41 7.27 2.73 3.54
N VAL A 42 6.91 1.87 2.57
CA VAL A 42 5.54 1.40 2.40
C VAL A 42 5.36 0.12 3.21
N GLU A 43 4.76 0.21 4.38
CA GLU A 43 4.58 -0.92 5.30
C GLU A 43 3.25 -1.63 5.10
N THR A 44 3.25 -2.95 5.26
CA THR A 44 2.03 -3.75 5.37
C THR A 44 1.62 -3.82 6.85
N VAL A 45 0.43 -3.32 7.17
CA VAL A 45 -0.24 -3.55 8.45
C VAL A 45 -1.14 -4.77 8.28
N ARG A 46 -0.65 -5.94 8.72
CA ARG A 46 -1.33 -7.22 8.53
C ARG A 46 -2.78 -7.16 9.04
N GLY A 47 -3.72 -7.64 8.23
CA GLY A 47 -5.16 -7.60 8.53
C GLY A 47 -5.83 -6.23 8.36
N THR A 48 -5.09 -5.14 8.10
CA THR A 48 -5.68 -3.79 8.00
C THR A 48 -5.45 -3.15 6.63
N GLY A 49 -4.20 -3.12 6.14
CA GLY A 49 -3.86 -2.43 4.89
C GLY A 49 -2.43 -1.90 4.87
N TYR A 50 -2.25 -0.67 4.42
CA TYR A 50 -0.94 -0.09 4.13
C TYR A 50 -0.72 1.25 4.81
N ARG A 51 0.54 1.57 5.08
CA ARG A 51 0.95 2.86 5.63
C ARG A 51 2.28 3.29 5.04
N LEU A 52 2.42 4.59 4.79
CA LEU A 52 3.73 5.21 4.54
C LEU A 52 4.35 5.64 5.88
N THR A 53 5.61 5.27 6.11
CA THR A 53 6.40 5.65 7.29
C THR A 53 7.62 6.49 6.87
N ALA A 54 7.99 7.46 7.70
CA ALA A 54 9.23 8.23 7.54
C ALA A 54 10.45 7.49 8.13
N GLN A 55 10.22 6.43 8.92
CA GLN A 55 11.26 5.65 9.57
C GLN A 55 11.49 4.39 8.76
N VAL A 56 12.72 4.18 8.28
CA VAL A 56 13.16 2.86 7.82
C VAL A 56 13.19 1.98 9.07
N THR A 57 12.20 1.11 9.23
CA THR A 57 12.11 0.22 10.39
C THR A 57 13.40 -0.58 10.50
N ARG A 58 14.21 -0.26 11.51
CA ARG A 58 15.38 -1.04 11.91
C ARG A 58 14.86 -2.35 12.48
N THR A 59 14.85 -3.40 11.67
CA THR A 59 14.59 -4.76 12.15
C THR A 59 15.63 -5.07 13.23
N THR A 60 15.18 -5.28 14.46
CA THR A 60 15.99 -5.82 15.55
C THR A 60 16.04 -7.34 15.41
#